data_AF-A0A536TJW3-F1
#
_entry.id   AF-A0A536TJW3-F1
#
_cell.length_a   1.000
_cell.length_b   1.000
_cell.length_c   1.000
_cell.angle_alpha   90.00
_cell.angle_beta   90.00
_cell.angle_gamma   90.00
#
_symmetry.space_group_name_H-M   'P 1'
#
loop_
_entity.id
_entity.type
_entity.pdbx_description
1 polymer ?
#
loop_
_entity_poly.entity_id
_entity_poly.type
_entity_poly.pdbx_seq_one_letter_code
_entity_poly.pdbx_strand_id
1 'polypeptide(L)'
;MMATWFQGSAERFIEVSREGWNKGVSILHFLGGSAIDVAGARAIAQTKMTISQRASVDGVACDVVCTGRFYDFLEKRDDKWAIVLRQPIYEKDRIDPLDPGAQLTLDPALLAQFPEGYCHLAYLQTKIGFTVKRDMPMLKGPAVECLYADGADWLAGKPLKR
;
A
#
# COMPACT_ATOMS: atom_id res chain seq x y z
N MET A 1 -5.82 -5.48 7.45
CA MET A 1 -5.31 -5.13 6.11
C MET A 1 -5.29 -3.62 5.96
N MET A 2 -4.17 -3.07 5.49
CA MET A 2 -4.04 -1.62 5.24
C MET A 2 -3.71 -1.37 3.77
N ALA A 3 -4.38 -0.38 3.18
CA ALA A 3 -4.10 0.22 1.88
C ALA A 3 -4.30 1.75 1.99
N THR A 4 -3.92 2.51 0.97
CA THR A 4 -4.19 3.95 0.92
C THR A 4 -5.68 4.29 1.05
N TRP A 5 -6.57 3.45 0.51
CA TRP A 5 -8.03 3.68 0.47
C TRP A 5 -8.84 2.75 1.38
N PHE A 6 -8.18 1.89 2.17
CA PHE A 6 -8.87 0.89 3.00
C PHE A 6 -8.12 0.55 4.28
N GLN A 7 -8.87 0.45 5.38
CA GLN A 7 -8.40 -0.05 6.67
C GLN A 7 -9.47 -0.97 7.26
N GLY A 8 -9.15 -2.23 7.47
CA GLY A 8 -10.12 -3.20 7.98
C GLY A 8 -9.66 -4.65 7.95
N SER A 9 -10.60 -5.57 8.17
CA SER A 9 -10.34 -7.01 8.18
C SER A 9 -10.00 -7.57 6.79
N ALA A 10 -9.51 -8.81 6.74
CA ALA A 10 -9.23 -9.49 5.49
C ALA A 10 -10.52 -9.78 4.69
N GLU A 11 -11.59 -10.17 5.39
CA GLU A 11 -12.91 -10.46 4.80
C GLU A 11 -13.45 -9.21 4.12
N ARG A 12 -13.46 -8.08 4.83
CA ARG A 12 -13.96 -6.83 4.25
C ARG A 12 -13.06 -6.34 3.13
N PHE A 13 -11.74 -6.54 3.21
CA PHE A 13 -10.82 -6.23 2.12
C PHE A 13 -11.13 -7.04 0.84
N ILE A 14 -11.44 -8.33 0.98
CA ILE A 14 -11.83 -9.19 -0.15
C ILE A 14 -13.14 -8.70 -0.77
N GLU A 15 -14.14 -8.39 0.05
CA GLU A 15 -15.43 -7.86 -0.44
C GLU A 15 -15.25 -6.59 -1.26
N VAL A 16 -14.59 -5.57 -0.70
CA VAL A 16 -14.39 -4.29 -1.40
C VAL A 16 -13.51 -4.44 -2.64
N SER A 17 -12.56 -5.39 -2.64
CA SER A 17 -11.74 -5.70 -3.82
C SER A 17 -12.58 -6.30 -4.95
N ARG A 18 -13.52 -7.20 -4.63
CA ARG A 18 -14.46 -7.76 -5.61
C ARG A 18 -15.40 -6.69 -6.16
N GLU A 19 -15.93 -5.82 -5.29
CA GLU A 19 -16.76 -4.68 -5.70
C GLU A 19 -15.99 -3.74 -6.63
N GLY A 20 -14.73 -3.42 -6.30
CA GLY A 20 -13.85 -2.59 -7.11
C GLY A 20 -13.59 -3.21 -8.48
N TRP A 21 -13.24 -4.49 -8.54
CA TRP A 21 -13.03 -5.22 -9.80
C TRP A 21 -14.27 -5.16 -10.70
N ASN A 22 -15.46 -5.41 -10.14
CA ASN A 22 -16.72 -5.34 -10.88
C ASN A 22 -17.05 -3.93 -11.40
N LYS A 23 -16.47 -2.88 -10.81
CA LYS A 23 -16.55 -1.49 -11.25
C LYS A 23 -15.41 -1.09 -12.20
N GLY A 24 -14.58 -2.03 -12.63
CA GLY A 24 -13.47 -1.81 -13.55
C GLY A 24 -12.16 -1.34 -12.90
N VAL A 25 -12.06 -1.36 -11.56
CA VAL A 25 -10.79 -1.07 -10.88
C VAL A 25 -9.80 -2.19 -11.18
N SER A 26 -8.68 -1.83 -11.81
CA SER A 26 -7.61 -2.76 -12.15
C SER A 26 -6.34 -2.41 -11.39
N ILE A 27 -6.00 -3.22 -10.38
CA ILE A 27 -4.80 -3.07 -9.55
C ILE A 27 -4.04 -4.40 -9.56
N LEU A 28 -2.79 -4.35 -10.00
CA LEU A 28 -1.88 -5.48 -10.03
C LEU A 28 -0.73 -5.25 -9.05
N HIS A 29 -0.30 -6.31 -8.39
CA HIS A 29 0.85 -6.28 -7.50
C HIS A 29 1.93 -7.20 -8.05
N PHE A 30 3.13 -6.66 -8.24
CA PHE A 30 4.32 -7.46 -8.43
C PHE A 30 5.05 -7.57 -7.09
N LEU A 31 5.40 -8.79 -6.68
CA LEU A 31 6.13 -9.05 -5.44
C LEU A 31 7.58 -9.39 -5.79
N GLY A 32 8.51 -8.67 -5.18
CA GLY A 32 9.94 -8.93 -5.26
C GLY A 32 10.44 -9.79 -4.10
N GLY A 33 11.73 -9.65 -3.79
CA GLY A 33 12.37 -10.39 -2.70
C GLY A 33 11.77 -10.09 -1.33
N SER A 34 11.84 -11.10 -0.46
CA SER A 34 11.38 -11.03 0.93
C SER A 34 12.54 -11.28 1.89
N ALA A 35 12.59 -10.52 2.99
CA ALA A 35 13.39 -10.81 4.17
C ALA A 35 12.44 -11.08 5.34
N ILE A 36 12.70 -12.14 6.11
CA ILE A 36 11.78 -12.60 7.17
C ILE A 36 12.58 -12.84 8.45
N ASP A 37 12.24 -12.11 9.50
CA ASP A 37 12.74 -12.32 10.85
C ASP A 37 11.73 -13.17 11.63
N VAL A 38 12.16 -14.31 12.16
CA VAL A 38 11.29 -15.26 12.88
C VAL A 38 11.72 -15.36 14.34
N ALA A 39 10.77 -15.19 15.26
CA ALA A 39 10.94 -15.32 16.70
C ALA A 39 9.82 -16.21 17.28
N GLY A 40 10.12 -17.51 17.44
CA GLY A 40 9.15 -18.49 17.94
C GLY A 40 7.93 -18.59 17.02
N ALA A 41 6.74 -18.29 17.56
CA ALA A 41 5.48 -18.30 16.83
C ALA A 41 5.17 -16.95 16.14
N ARG A 42 6.10 -16.00 16.09
CA ARG A 42 5.91 -14.69 15.48
C ARG A 42 6.96 -14.41 14.42
N ALA A 43 6.59 -13.64 13.41
CA ALA A 43 7.53 -13.19 12.39
C ALA A 43 7.19 -11.79 11.88
N ILE A 44 8.21 -11.12 11.34
CA ILE A 44 8.08 -9.94 10.50
C ILE A 44 8.58 -10.30 9.11
N ALA A 45 7.73 -10.14 8.09
CA ALA A 45 8.14 -10.28 6.70
C ALA A 45 8.15 -8.92 6.01
N GLN A 46 9.28 -8.57 5.41
CA GLN A 46 9.42 -7.41 4.54
C GLN A 46 9.50 -7.88 3.10
N THR A 47 8.49 -7.58 2.30
CA THR A 47 8.43 -8.00 0.89
C THR A 47 8.39 -6.77 0.00
N LYS A 48 9.39 -6.62 -0.90
CA LYS A 48 9.36 -5.54 -1.89
C LYS A 48 8.16 -5.72 -2.81
N MET A 49 7.50 -4.63 -3.16
CA MET A 49 6.33 -4.68 -4.03
C MET A 49 6.25 -3.47 -4.96
N THR A 50 5.56 -3.68 -6.08
CA THR A 50 5.12 -2.61 -6.96
C THR A 50 3.62 -2.77 -7.18
N ILE A 51 2.87 -1.69 -6.94
CA ILE A 51 1.45 -1.58 -7.27
C ILE A 51 1.35 -0.89 -8.64
N SER A 52 0.72 -1.56 -9.59
CA SER A 52 0.33 -0.96 -10.87
C SER A 52 -1.19 -0.79 -10.88
N GLN A 53 -1.67 0.43 -11.06
CA GLN A 53 -3.10 0.71 -11.14
C GLN A 53 -3.40 1.53 -12.40
N ARG A 54 -4.42 1.10 -13.15
CA ARG A 54 -4.90 1.78 -14.35
C ARG A 54 -6.17 2.55 -14.08
N ALA A 55 -6.24 3.79 -14.55
CA ALA A 55 -7.47 4.59 -14.51
C ALA A 55 -7.47 5.73 -15.54
N SER A 56 -8.65 6.31 -15.79
CA SER A 56 -8.77 7.60 -16.48
C SER A 56 -8.59 8.73 -15.47
N VAL A 57 -7.56 9.56 -15.66
CA VAL A 57 -7.27 10.76 -14.86
C VAL A 57 -7.53 11.98 -15.72
N ASP A 58 -8.54 12.77 -15.36
CA ASP A 58 -8.95 13.98 -16.10
C ASP A 58 -9.16 13.73 -17.61
N GLY A 59 -9.72 12.56 -17.94
CA GLY A 59 -10.01 12.13 -19.31
C GLY A 59 -8.85 11.43 -20.04
N VAL A 60 -7.67 11.35 -19.43
CA VAL A 60 -6.49 10.67 -20.00
C VAL A 60 -6.33 9.30 -19.36
N ALA A 61 -6.23 8.25 -20.16
CA ALA A 61 -5.93 6.91 -19.65
C ALA A 61 -4.48 6.85 -19.17
N CYS A 62 -4.27 6.50 -17.90
CA CYS A 62 -2.96 6.48 -17.25
C CYS A 62 -2.74 5.18 -16.48
N ASP A 63 -1.47 4.80 -16.35
CA ASP A 63 -1.00 3.85 -15.35
C ASP A 63 -0.23 4.61 -14.27
N VAL A 64 -0.50 4.27 -13.01
CA VAL A 64 0.39 4.62 -11.89
C VAL A 64 1.18 3.39 -11.49
N VAL A 65 2.47 3.59 -11.20
CA VAL A 65 3.37 2.57 -10.68
C VAL A 65 3.92 3.07 -9.35
N CYS A 66 3.50 2.46 -8.26
CA CYS A 66 3.94 2.79 -6.90
C CYS A 66 4.82 1.68 -6.34
N THR A 67 6.09 1.99 -6.07
CA THR A 67 7.05 1.06 -5.48
C THR A 67 7.08 1.22 -3.97
N GLY A 68 7.10 0.11 -3.26
CA GLY A 68 7.18 0.08 -1.82
C GLY A 68 7.58 -1.28 -1.28
N ARG A 69 7.18 -1.53 -0.03
CA ARG A 69 7.29 -2.84 0.60
C ARG A 69 6.11 -3.09 1.50
N PHE A 70 5.66 -4.34 1.58
CA PHE A 70 4.80 -4.78 2.66
C PHE A 70 5.66 -5.07 3.90
N TYR A 71 5.22 -4.55 5.03
CA TYR A 71 5.72 -4.90 6.36
C TYR A 71 4.63 -5.69 7.07
N ASP A 72 4.76 -7.02 7.01
CA ASP A 72 3.76 -7.95 7.47
C ASP A 72 4.13 -8.50 8.84
N PHE A 73 3.18 -8.42 9.78
CA PHE A 73 3.22 -9.10 11.07
C PHE A 73 2.55 -10.46 10.91
N LEU A 74 3.27 -11.53 11.22
CA LEU A 74 2.76 -12.88 11.14
C LEU A 74 2.76 -13.57 12.50
N GLU A 75 1.80 -14.46 12.70
CA GLU A 75 1.72 -15.35 13.84
C GLU A 75 1.43 -16.79 13.37
N LYS A 76 2.03 -17.75 14.07
CA LYS A 76 1.76 -19.18 13.91
C LYS A 76 0.76 -19.61 14.97
N ARG A 77 -0.41 -20.10 14.55
CA ARG A 77 -1.45 -20.67 15.41
C ARG A 77 -1.83 -22.04 14.87
N ASP A 78 -1.89 -23.06 15.74
CA ASP A 78 -2.18 -24.45 15.34
C ASP A 78 -1.33 -24.91 14.14
N ASP A 79 -0.03 -24.63 14.24
CA ASP A 79 1.00 -24.93 13.25
C ASP A 79 0.85 -24.24 11.87
N LYS A 80 -0.05 -23.24 11.77
CA LYS A 80 -0.31 -22.47 10.55
C LYS A 80 0.11 -21.01 10.70
N TRP A 81 0.90 -20.52 9.75
CA TRP A 81 1.25 -19.10 9.66
C TRP A 81 0.15 -18.31 8.97
N ALA A 82 -0.21 -17.16 9.55
CA ALA A 82 -1.12 -16.21 8.95
C ALA A 82 -0.64 -14.77 9.19
N ILE A 83 -1.09 -13.87 8.32
CA ILE A 83 -0.86 -12.42 8.48
C ILE A 83 -1.82 -11.92 9.56
N VAL A 84 -1.26 -11.32 10.62
CA VAL A 84 -2.00 -10.57 11.64
C VAL A 84 -2.28 -9.15 11.13
N LEU A 85 -1.27 -8.49 10.58
CA LEU A 85 -1.37 -7.16 10.00
C LEU A 85 -0.44 -7.04 8.80
N ARG A 86 -0.97 -6.51 7.69
CA ARG A 86 -0.19 -6.01 6.57
C ARG A 86 -0.17 -4.49 6.61
N GLN A 87 1.02 -3.90 6.72
CA GLN A 87 1.23 -2.46 6.63
C GLN A 87 2.14 -2.15 5.42
N PRO A 88 1.61 -1.55 4.34
CA PRO A 88 2.44 -1.04 3.26
C PRO A 88 3.30 0.15 3.73
N ILE A 89 4.52 0.20 3.19
CA ILE A 89 5.42 1.34 3.21
C ILE A 89 5.60 1.80 1.76
N TYR A 90 5.23 3.03 1.45
CA TYR A 90 5.28 3.58 0.10
C TYR A 90 6.55 4.40 -0.11
N GLU A 91 7.36 4.07 -1.11
CA GLU A 91 8.71 4.62 -1.24
C GLU A 91 8.82 5.67 -2.34
N LYS A 92 8.18 5.43 -3.48
CA LYS A 92 8.16 6.33 -4.64
C LYS A 92 7.09 5.87 -5.62
N ASP A 93 6.56 6.80 -6.39
CA ASP A 93 5.68 6.48 -7.50
C ASP A 93 5.86 7.41 -8.70
N ARG A 94 5.17 7.06 -9.79
CA ARG A 94 5.00 7.90 -10.98
C ARG A 94 3.69 7.54 -11.65
N ILE A 95 3.16 8.49 -12.42
CA ILE A 95 1.99 8.30 -13.30
C ILE A 95 2.37 8.62 -14.74
N ASP A 96 2.00 7.74 -15.65
CA ASP A 96 2.34 7.81 -17.07
C ASP A 96 1.04 7.67 -17.89
N PRO A 97 0.76 8.56 -18.88
CA PRO A 97 -0.27 8.31 -19.87
C PRO A 97 0.02 7.03 -20.68
N LEU A 98 -1.04 6.31 -21.06
CA LEU A 98 -0.88 5.12 -21.90
C LEU A 98 -0.53 5.47 -23.35
N ASP A 99 -1.11 6.56 -23.86
CA ASP A 99 -0.75 7.12 -25.15
C ASP A 99 0.51 8.00 -24.98
N PRO A 100 1.63 7.65 -25.64
CA PRO A 100 2.86 8.43 -25.55
C PRO A 100 2.72 9.89 -26.03
N GLY A 101 1.71 10.19 -26.85
CA GLY A 101 1.42 11.54 -27.33
C GLY A 101 0.46 12.33 -26.42
N ALA A 102 -0.18 11.69 -25.45
CA ALA A 102 -1.11 12.37 -24.55
C ALA A 102 -0.38 13.25 -23.54
N GLN A 103 -0.92 14.45 -23.30
CA GLN A 103 -0.46 15.34 -22.24
C GLN A 103 -1.34 15.19 -21.02
N LEU A 104 -0.73 14.84 -19.89
CA LEU A 104 -1.39 14.84 -18.58
C LEU A 104 -0.91 16.04 -17.78
N THR A 105 -1.82 16.95 -17.45
CA THR A 105 -1.55 18.07 -16.54
C THR A 105 -2.21 17.80 -15.20
N LEU A 106 -1.39 17.48 -14.20
CA LEU A 106 -1.87 17.27 -12.83
C LEU A 106 -2.12 18.62 -12.16
N ASP A 107 -3.24 18.73 -11.44
CA ASP A 107 -3.50 19.83 -10.52
C ASP A 107 -2.40 19.89 -9.43
N PRO A 108 -1.53 20.93 -9.43
CA PRO A 108 -0.41 21.01 -8.50
C PRO A 108 -0.87 21.20 -7.04
N ALA A 109 -1.98 21.91 -6.83
CA ALA A 109 -2.50 22.19 -5.49
C ALA A 109 -3.12 20.93 -4.87
N LEU A 110 -3.74 20.07 -5.67
CA LEU A 110 -4.20 18.76 -5.22
C LEU A 110 -3.03 17.80 -4.99
N LEU A 111 -2.08 17.72 -5.92
CA LEU A 111 -0.92 16.83 -5.81
C LEU A 111 -0.06 17.12 -4.57
N ALA A 112 0.16 18.41 -4.26
CA ALA A 112 0.93 18.84 -3.09
C ALA A 112 0.32 18.45 -1.74
N GLN A 113 -0.94 18.00 -1.71
CA GLN A 113 -1.58 17.51 -0.48
C GLN A 113 -1.22 16.07 -0.14
N PHE A 114 -0.63 15.32 -1.09
CA PHE A 114 -0.33 13.91 -0.91
C PHE A 114 1.13 13.66 -0.57
N PRO A 115 1.44 12.66 0.27
CA PRO A 115 2.83 12.39 0.64
C PRO A 115 3.67 11.86 -0.53
N GLU A 116 4.94 12.26 -0.55
CA GLU A 116 5.90 11.99 -1.64
C GLU A 116 5.97 10.53 -2.10
N GLY A 117 5.91 9.57 -1.16
CA GLY A 117 6.07 8.15 -1.50
C GLY A 117 4.94 7.55 -2.34
N TYR A 118 3.78 8.19 -2.40
CA TYR A 118 2.59 7.70 -3.09
C TYR A 118 1.70 8.84 -3.62
N CYS A 119 2.28 10.00 -3.96
CA CYS A 119 1.50 11.18 -4.30
C CYS A 119 0.69 11.00 -5.59
N HIS A 120 1.24 10.31 -6.59
CA HIS A 120 0.55 10.04 -7.85
C HIS A 120 -0.51 8.93 -7.70
N LEU A 121 -0.25 7.91 -6.88
CA LEU A 121 -1.23 6.88 -6.55
C LEU A 121 -2.41 7.48 -5.80
N ALA A 122 -2.14 8.34 -4.82
CA ALA A 122 -3.16 9.07 -4.09
C ALA A 122 -3.96 10.01 -5.00
N TYR A 123 -3.28 10.71 -5.91
CA TYR A 123 -3.93 11.57 -6.90
C TYR A 123 -4.89 10.78 -7.78
N LEU A 124 -4.40 9.70 -8.40
CA LEU A 124 -5.21 8.84 -9.26
C LEU A 124 -6.41 8.27 -8.50
N GLN A 125 -6.19 7.75 -7.29
CA GLN A 125 -7.25 7.16 -6.45
C GLN A 125 -8.30 8.20 -6.03
N THR A 126 -7.87 9.42 -5.71
CA THR A 126 -8.77 10.53 -5.40
C THR A 126 -9.63 10.90 -6.62
N LYS A 127 -9.03 10.95 -7.82
CA LYS A 127 -9.73 11.28 -9.07
C LYS A 127 -10.79 10.25 -9.47
N ILE A 128 -10.63 9.00 -9.04
CA ILE A 128 -11.62 7.93 -9.23
C ILE A 128 -12.55 7.73 -8.02
N GLY A 129 -12.55 8.67 -7.06
CA GLY A 129 -13.54 8.73 -5.99
C GLY A 129 -13.18 8.01 -4.69
N PHE A 130 -11.93 7.57 -4.50
CA PHE A 130 -11.50 7.02 -3.22
C PHE A 130 -11.10 8.12 -2.23
N THR A 131 -11.43 7.91 -0.95
CA THR A 131 -10.85 8.69 0.15
C THR A 131 -9.50 8.10 0.52
N VAL A 132 -8.43 8.86 0.28
CA VAL A 132 -7.05 8.40 0.49
C VAL A 132 -6.51 8.84 1.86
N LYS A 133 -5.97 7.89 2.61
CA LYS A 133 -5.22 8.07 3.85
C LYS A 133 -3.86 8.71 3.56
N ARG A 134 -3.50 9.76 4.29
CA ARG A 134 -2.31 10.62 4.04
C ARG A 134 -1.17 10.43 5.05
N ASP A 135 -1.34 9.56 6.03
CA ASP A 135 -0.37 9.24 7.09
C ASP A 135 0.16 7.80 6.94
N MET A 136 0.06 7.22 5.73
CA MET A 136 0.69 5.92 5.45
C MET A 136 2.22 6.03 5.58
N PRO A 137 2.89 5.01 6.15
CA PRO A 137 4.35 4.98 6.24
C PRO A 137 5.02 5.16 4.88
N MET A 138 6.09 5.95 4.86
CA MET A 138 6.91 6.19 3.68
C MET A 138 8.33 5.61 3.85
N LEU A 139 9.20 5.82 2.87
CA LEU A 139 10.60 5.38 2.95
C LEU A 139 11.31 5.86 4.22
N LYS A 140 11.02 7.09 4.67
CA LYS A 140 11.65 7.77 5.81
C LYS A 140 10.61 8.49 6.66
N GLY A 141 10.97 8.79 7.91
CA GLY A 141 10.20 9.61 8.83
C GLY A 141 9.47 8.85 9.93
N PRO A 142 8.78 9.57 10.83
CA PRO A 142 8.30 9.01 12.10
C PRO A 142 7.34 7.82 11.95
N ALA A 143 6.51 7.81 10.90
CA ALA A 143 5.54 6.74 10.68
C ALA A 143 6.20 5.38 10.39
N VAL A 144 7.31 5.35 9.65
CA VAL A 144 8.05 4.10 9.38
C VAL A 144 8.94 3.71 10.55
N GLU A 145 9.51 4.68 11.26
CA GLU A 145 10.28 4.44 12.48
C GLU A 145 9.40 3.81 13.58
N CYS A 146 8.19 4.34 13.78
CA CYS A 146 7.22 3.77 14.69
C CYS A 146 6.79 2.35 14.27
N LEU A 147 6.57 2.12 12.96
CA LEU A 147 6.23 0.79 12.44
C LEU A 147 7.35 -0.23 12.71
N TYR A 148 8.60 0.18 12.59
CA TYR A 148 9.73 -0.68 12.90
C TYR A 148 9.87 -0.96 14.40
N ALA A 149 9.61 0.04 15.25
CA ALA A 149 9.53 -0.18 16.68
C ALA A 149 8.42 -1.18 17.05
N ASP A 150 7.25 -1.08 16.41
CA ASP A 150 6.15 -2.04 16.57
C ASP A 150 6.59 -3.46 16.14
N GLY A 151 7.36 -3.57 15.05
CA GLY A 151 7.92 -4.84 14.58
C GLY A 151 8.91 -5.47 15.56
N ALA A 152 9.81 -4.67 16.13
CA ALA A 152 10.73 -5.13 17.17
C ALA A 152 9.98 -5.58 18.44
N ASP A 153 8.98 -4.82 18.87
CA ASP A 153 8.11 -5.16 19.99
C ASP A 153 7.33 -6.47 19.72
N TRP A 154 6.86 -6.67 18.49
CA TRP A 154 6.16 -7.89 18.07
C TRP A 154 7.04 -9.13 18.18
N LEU A 155 8.27 -9.06 17.66
CA LEU A 155 9.26 -10.14 17.75
C LEU A 155 9.68 -10.42 19.20
N ALA A 156 9.66 -9.40 20.06
CA ALA A 156 9.91 -9.54 21.50
C ALA A 156 8.71 -10.08 22.30
N GLY A 157 7.61 -10.48 21.64
CA GLY A 157 6.45 -11.06 22.30
C GLY A 157 5.43 -10.05 22.86
N LYS A 158 5.62 -8.74 22.64
CA LYS A 158 4.68 -7.71 23.12
C LYS A 158 3.41 -7.64 22.26
N PRO A 159 2.27 -7.15 22.79
CA PRO A 159 1.06 -6.96 22.00
C PRO A 159 1.26 -5.96 20.86
N LEU A 160 0.61 -6.22 19.72
CA LEU A 160 0.58 -5.28 18.59
C LEU A 160 -0.34 -4.08 18.94
N LYS A 161 0.16 -2.85 18.79
CA LYS A 161 -0.54 -1.60 19.15
C LYS A 161 -1.09 -0.86 17.93
N ARG A 162 -1.78 -1.57 17.03
CA ARG A 162 -2.28 -1.03 15.74
C ARG A 162 -3.66 -1.57 15.38
#